data_AF-A0A1I1WSW7-F1
#
_entry.id   AF-A0A1I1WSW7-F1
#
_cell.length_a   1.000
_cell.length_b   1.000
_cell.length_c   1.000
_cell.angle_alpha   90.00
_cell.angle_beta   90.00
_cell.angle_gamma   90.00
#
_symmetry.space_group_name_H-M   'P 1'
#
loop_
_entity.id
_entity.type
_entity.pdbx_description
1 polymer ?
#
loop_
_entity_poly.entity_id
_entity_poly.type
_entity_poly.pdbx_seq_one_letter_code
_entity_poly.pdbx_strand_id
1 'polypeptide(L)'
;MRRAIALQDKALDADDPRRFEALLCLALVLREREPAEALAVAERALTLLPAAHPGLEPAAELHETLAIARVRSGGDRSQARASACLSDQLRRQAGDASPASRKPLAASKLLTPPCP
;
A
#
# COMPACT_ATOMS: atom_id res chain seq x y z
N MET A 1 -2.87 -9.70 20.61
CA MET A 1 -3.61 -9.93 19.36
C MET A 1 -3.07 -11.08 18.50
N ARG A 2 -1.75 -11.26 18.35
CA ARG A 2 -1.04 -12.33 17.60
C ARG A 2 -1.73 -13.70 17.38
N ARG A 3 -2.48 -14.22 18.36
CA ARG A 3 -3.20 -15.50 18.26
C ARG A 3 -4.42 -15.45 17.31
N ALA A 4 -5.09 -14.30 17.20
CA ALA A 4 -6.21 -14.10 16.29
C ALA A 4 -5.74 -14.02 14.82
N ILE A 5 -4.59 -13.36 14.58
CA ILE A 5 -3.95 -13.27 13.27
C ILE A 5 -3.60 -14.68 12.76
N ALA A 6 -2.91 -15.49 13.57
CA ALA A 6 -2.52 -16.85 13.20
C ALA A 6 -3.71 -17.80 12.97
N LEU A 7 -4.89 -17.50 13.54
CA LEU A 7 -6.11 -18.28 13.34
C LEU A 7 -6.83 -17.88 12.04
N GLN A 8 -6.95 -16.59 11.74
CA GLN A 8 -7.48 -16.12 10.45
C GLN A 8 -6.59 -16.53 9.28
N ASP A 9 -5.29 -16.57 9.49
CA ASP A 9 -4.28 -16.97 8.53
C ASP A 9 -4.31 -18.46 8.15
N LYS A 10 -4.90 -19.30 9.01
CA LYS A 10 -5.15 -20.73 8.78
C LYS A 10 -6.56 -21.03 8.24
N ALA A 11 -7.50 -20.12 8.41
CA ALA A 11 -8.91 -20.34 8.08
C ALA A 11 -9.33 -19.80 6.70
N LEU A 12 -8.52 -18.93 6.11
CA LEU A 12 -8.76 -18.34 4.80
C LEU A 12 -7.65 -18.78 3.84
N ASP A 13 -8.03 -19.44 2.75
CA ASP A 13 -7.12 -19.79 1.66
C ASP A 13 -6.31 -18.56 1.21
N ALA A 14 -5.09 -18.79 0.71
CA ALA A 14 -4.18 -17.71 0.30
C ALA A 14 -4.80 -16.76 -0.75
N ASP A 15 -5.78 -17.26 -1.50
CA ASP A 15 -6.49 -16.54 -2.56
C ASP A 15 -7.83 -15.93 -2.13
N ASP A 16 -8.26 -16.03 -0.86
CA ASP A 16 -9.50 -15.37 -0.43
C ASP A 16 -9.29 -13.84 -0.34
N PRO A 17 -9.95 -13.02 -1.18
CA PRO A 17 -9.78 -11.57 -1.17
C PRO A 17 -10.12 -10.92 0.18
N ARG A 18 -10.98 -11.54 0.99
CA ARG A 18 -11.33 -11.06 2.34
C ARG A 18 -10.15 -11.12 3.31
N ARG A 19 -9.18 -11.99 3.05
CA ARG A 19 -7.95 -12.08 3.85
C ARG A 19 -7.12 -10.81 3.69
N PHE A 20 -7.00 -10.30 2.46
CA PHE A 20 -6.32 -9.04 2.19
C PHE A 20 -7.00 -7.88 2.92
N GLU A 21 -8.33 -7.75 2.77
CA GLU A 21 -9.10 -6.67 3.40
C GLU A 21 -8.98 -6.67 4.93
N ALA A 22 -9.06 -7.85 5.55
CA ALA A 22 -8.90 -7.99 6.99
C ALA A 22 -7.50 -7.56 7.46
N LEU A 23 -6.44 -7.91 6.73
CA LEU A 23 -5.07 -7.51 7.06
C LEU A 23 -4.86 -6.01 6.85
N LEU A 24 -5.40 -5.43 5.78
CA LEU A 24 -5.34 -3.99 5.53
C LEU A 24 -6.01 -3.21 6.67
N CYS A 25 -7.24 -3.59 7.03
CA CYS A 25 -7.98 -2.94 8.12
C CYS A 25 -7.24 -3.07 9.45
N LEU A 26 -6.69 -4.26 9.73
CA LEU A 26 -5.92 -4.50 10.94
C LEU A 26 -4.65 -3.63 10.98
N ALA A 27 -3.91 -3.54 9.88
CA ALA A 27 -2.72 -2.69 9.78
C ALA A 27 -3.05 -1.22 10.08
N LEU A 28 -4.15 -0.70 9.50
CA LEU A 28 -4.63 0.66 9.74
C LEU A 28 -4.96 0.92 11.22
N VAL A 29 -5.62 -0.02 11.89
CA VAL A 29 -5.96 0.09 13.32
C VAL A 29 -4.70 0.01 14.20
N LEU A 30 -3.74 -0.84 13.85
CA LEU A 30 -2.54 -1.07 14.66
C LEU A 30 -1.49 0.04 14.52
N ARG A 31 -1.46 0.80 13.40
CA ARG A 31 -0.33 1.70 13.06
C ARG A 31 0.04 2.74 14.13
N GLU A 32 -0.93 3.18 14.92
CA GLU A 32 -0.70 4.13 16.02
C GLU A 32 -0.55 3.45 17.40
N ARG A 33 -1.09 2.25 17.58
CA ARG A 33 -1.16 1.58 18.90
C ARG A 33 -0.07 0.56 19.11
N GLU A 34 0.18 -0.26 18.10
CA GLU A 34 1.15 -1.36 18.10
C GLU A 34 1.96 -1.33 16.80
N PRO A 35 2.86 -0.35 16.62
CA PRO A 35 3.53 -0.10 15.34
C PRO A 35 4.38 -1.29 14.86
N ALA A 36 4.94 -2.08 15.79
CA ALA A 36 5.66 -3.29 15.44
C ALA A 36 4.74 -4.39 14.87
N GLU A 37 3.51 -4.52 15.38
CA GLU A 37 2.53 -5.47 14.84
C GLU A 37 1.96 -4.94 13.52
N ALA A 38 1.70 -3.64 13.41
CA ALA A 38 1.27 -2.99 12.17
C ALA A 38 2.26 -3.21 11.01
N LEU A 39 3.57 -3.11 11.28
CA LEU A 39 4.62 -3.41 10.31
C LEU A 39 4.48 -4.82 9.73
N ALA A 40 4.44 -5.82 10.61
CA ALA A 40 4.36 -7.22 10.19
C ALA A 40 3.06 -7.51 9.43
N VAL A 41 1.93 -6.93 9.85
CA VAL A 41 0.64 -7.11 9.19
C VAL A 41 0.61 -6.42 7.82
N ALA A 42 1.12 -5.19 7.70
CA ALA A 42 1.16 -4.46 6.45
C ALA A 42 2.09 -5.10 5.40
N GLU A 43 3.27 -5.58 5.81
CA GLU A 43 4.17 -6.33 4.92
C GLU A 43 3.50 -7.61 4.42
N ARG A 44 2.73 -8.27 5.28
CA ARG A 44 1.98 -9.47 4.90
C ARG A 44 0.83 -9.16 3.95
N ALA A 45 0.08 -8.09 4.16
CA ALA A 45 -0.98 -7.66 3.25
C ALA A 45 -0.42 -7.36 1.84
N LEU A 46 0.76 -6.73 1.75
CA LEU A 46 1.42 -6.45 0.47
C LEU A 46 1.74 -7.72 -0.34
N THR A 47 2.05 -8.84 0.32
CA THR A 47 2.29 -10.11 -0.40
C THR A 47 1.04 -10.68 -1.07
N LEU A 48 -0.15 -10.31 -0.59
CA LEU A 48 -1.44 -10.77 -1.13
C LEU A 48 -2.03 -9.79 -2.16
N LEU A 49 -1.54 -8.56 -2.18
CA LEU A 49 -2.05 -7.48 -3.02
C LEU A 49 -2.11 -7.86 -4.52
N PRO A 50 -1.09 -8.49 -5.15
CA PRO A 50 -1.14 -8.81 -6.58
C PRO A 50 -2.28 -9.76 -6.97
N ALA A 51 -2.73 -10.61 -6.03
CA ALA A 51 -3.82 -11.56 -6.26
C ALA A 51 -5.19 -10.99 -5.88
N ALA A 52 -5.26 -10.16 -4.83
CA ALA A 52 -6.51 -9.71 -4.25
C ALA A 52 -7.06 -8.40 -4.85
N HIS A 53 -6.18 -7.47 -5.25
CA HIS A 53 -6.61 -6.14 -5.69
C HIS A 53 -5.70 -5.56 -6.78
N PRO A 54 -6.16 -5.43 -8.04
CA PRO A 54 -5.37 -4.80 -9.11
C PRO A 54 -5.29 -3.25 -8.97
N GLY A 55 -5.84 -2.68 -7.91
CA GLY A 55 -5.90 -1.24 -7.68
C GLY A 55 -4.65 -0.72 -6.97
N LEU A 56 -4.25 0.51 -7.29
CA LEU A 56 -3.10 1.17 -6.68
C LEU A 56 -3.40 1.77 -5.29
N GLU A 57 -4.67 2.06 -4.99
CA GLU A 57 -5.09 2.67 -3.72
C GLU A 57 -4.76 1.81 -2.49
N PRO A 58 -5.10 0.50 -2.43
CA PRO A 58 -4.76 -0.34 -1.28
C PRO A 58 -3.24 -0.49 -1.09
N ALA A 59 -2.47 -0.46 -2.18
CA ALA A 59 -1.01 -0.47 -2.14
C ALA A 59 -0.48 0.80 -1.46
N ALA A 60 -1.04 1.96 -1.81
CA ALA A 60 -0.66 3.23 -1.21
C ALA A 60 -0.96 3.27 0.29
N GLU A 61 -2.15 2.82 0.71
CA GLU A 61 -2.52 2.76 2.13
C GLU A 61 -1.58 1.88 2.96
N LEU A 62 -1.16 0.73 2.41
CA LEU A 62 -0.19 -0.15 3.09
C LEU A 62 1.19 0.51 3.21
N HIS A 63 1.65 1.19 2.16
CA HIS A 63 2.92 1.92 2.20
C HIS A 63 2.92 3.11 3.15
N GLU A 64 1.82 3.85 3.25
CA GLU A 64 1.64 4.89 4.26
C GLU A 64 1.67 4.31 5.67
N THR A 65 0.99 3.17 5.87
CA THR A 65 0.96 2.48 7.16
C THR A 65 2.35 2.01 7.58
N LEU A 66 3.15 1.47 6.65
CA LEU A 66 4.56 1.12 6.90
C LEU A 66 5.40 2.34 7.27
N ALA A 67 5.20 3.47 6.59
CA ALA A 67 5.93 4.70 6.89
C ALA A 67 5.65 5.17 8.33
N ILE A 68 4.37 5.27 8.69
CA ILE A 68 3.92 5.69 10.02
C ILE A 68 4.46 4.72 11.08
N ALA A 69 4.25 3.42 10.87
CA ALA A 69 4.65 2.40 11.82
C ALA A 69 6.17 2.38 12.06
N ARG A 70 7.00 2.54 11.01
CA ARG A 70 8.47 2.64 11.14
C ARG A 70 8.92 3.88 11.91
N VAL A 71 8.26 5.03 11.72
CA VAL A 71 8.56 6.23 12.51
C VAL A 71 8.21 6.01 13.98
N ARG A 72 7.03 5.44 14.26
CA ARG A 72 6.52 5.21 15.61
C ARG A 72 7.30 4.14 16.37
N SER A 73 7.81 3.12 15.68
CA SER A 73 8.62 2.06 16.29
C SER A 73 10.08 2.46 16.53
N GLY A 74 10.49 3.68 16.13
CA GLY A 74 11.90 4.08 16.15
C GLY A 74 12.77 3.32 15.13
N GLY A 75 12.15 2.78 14.08
CA GLY A 75 12.82 2.03 13.02
C GLY A 75 13.60 2.91 12.03
N ASP A 76 14.06 2.30 10.95
CA ASP A 76 14.87 2.99 9.94
C ASP A 76 14.08 4.12 9.24
N ARG A 77 14.52 5.36 9.49
CA ARG A 77 13.90 6.57 8.92
C ARG A 77 14.05 6.64 7.41
N SER A 78 15.09 6.05 6.82
CA SER A 78 15.26 6.01 5.37
C SER A 78 14.18 5.14 4.73
N GLN A 79 13.90 3.97 5.32
CA GLN A 79 12.84 3.08 4.89
C GLN A 79 11.44 3.67 5.11
N ALA A 80 11.25 4.41 6.20
CA ALA A 80 9.99 5.14 6.43
C ALA A 80 9.73 6.17 5.32
N ARG A 81 10.74 6.97 4.97
CA ARG A 81 10.65 7.95 3.87
C ARG A 81 10.40 7.29 2.51
N ALA A 82 11.11 6.21 2.22
CA ALA A 82 10.91 5.45 0.99
C ALA A 82 9.45 4.95 0.89
N SER A 83 8.90 4.45 2.00
CA SER A 83 7.51 3.97 2.04
C SER A 83 6.51 5.12 1.84
N ALA A 84 6.72 6.26 2.47
CA ALA A 84 5.88 7.45 2.28
C ALA A 84 5.92 7.93 0.82
N CYS A 85 7.11 7.99 0.21
CA CYS A 85 7.29 8.38 -1.18
C CYS A 85 6.54 7.45 -2.14
N LEU A 86 6.63 6.14 -1.93
CA LEU A 86 5.91 5.15 -2.73
C LEU A 86 4.40 5.30 -2.58
N SER A 87 3.89 5.52 -1.37
CA SER A 87 2.46 5.80 -1.15
C SER A 87 1.98 7.00 -1.97
N ASP A 88 2.71 8.11 -1.93
CA ASP A 88 2.34 9.32 -2.68
C ASP A 88 2.42 9.10 -4.20
N GLN A 89 3.42 8.36 -4.68
CA GLN A 89 3.56 8.02 -6.08
C GLN A 89 2.36 7.18 -6.56
N LEU A 90 1.94 6.19 -5.77
CA LEU A 90 0.81 5.31 -6.10
C LEU A 90 -0.51 6.09 -6.14
N ARG A 91 -0.75 7.00 -5.19
CA ARG A 91 -1.94 7.88 -5.19
C ARG A 91 -1.97 8.79 -6.41
N ARG A 92 -0.83 9.33 -6.82
CA ARG A 92 -0.72 10.14 -8.06
C ARG A 92 -1.06 9.30 -9.29
N GLN A 93 -0.47 8.11 -9.40
CA GLN A 93 -0.74 7.20 -10.52
C GLN A 93 -2.20 6.75 -10.56
N ALA A 94 -2.84 6.52 -9.41
CA ALA A 94 -4.26 6.22 -9.32
C ALA A 94 -5.12 7.40 -9.80
N GLY A 95 -4.77 8.62 -9.39
CA GLY A 95 -5.41 9.85 -9.85
C GLY A 95 -5.28 10.07 -11.37
N ASP A 96 -4.10 9.81 -11.94
CA ASP A 96 -3.84 9.91 -13.37
C ASP A 96 -4.52 8.80 -14.18
N ALA A 97 -4.64 7.60 -13.60
CA ALA A 97 -5.34 6.47 -14.22
C ALA A 97 -6.87 6.66 -14.28
N SER A 98 -7.41 7.55 -13.45
CA SER A 98 -8.84 7.89 -13.45
C SER A 98 -9.31 8.39 -14.82
N PRO A 99 -10.43 7.86 -15.35
CA PRO A 99 -10.93 8.25 -16.68
C PRO A 99 -11.27 9.76 -16.77
N ALA A 100 -11.52 10.44 -15.65
CA ALA A 100 -11.76 11.88 -15.60
C ALA A 100 -10.49 12.72 -15.87
N SER A 101 -9.30 12.17 -15.60
CA SER A 101 -8.00 12.83 -15.77
C SER A 101 -7.48 12.69 -17.21
N ARG A 102 -8.04 11.76 -17.99
CA ARG A 102 -7.72 11.58 -19.41
C ARG A 102 -8.36 12.71 -20.21
N LYS A 103 -7.66 13.84 -20.33
CA LYS A 103 -7.96 14.81 -21.40
C LYS A 103 -7.97 14.05 -22.73
N PRO A 104 -8.95 14.27 -23.63
CA PRO A 104 -8.92 13.66 -24.94
C PRO A 104 -7.63 14.10 -25.62
N LEU A 105 -6.80 13.13 -26.03
CA LEU A 105 -5.61 13.37 -26.84
C LEU A 105 -6.06 13.90 -28.21
N ALA A 106 -6.40 15.19 -28.25
CA ALA A 106 -6.43 15.94 -29.48
C ALA A 106 -4.99 15.94 -30.00
N ALA A 107 -4.83 15.38 -31.20
CA ALA A 107 -3.59 15.33 -31.94
C ALA A 107 -2.77 16.61 -31.79
N SER A 108 -1.60 16.54 -31.17
CA SER A 108 -0.55 17.52 -31.39
C SER A 108 0.81 16.89 -31.19
N LYS A 109 1.42 16.66 -32.34
CA LYS A 109 2.85 16.57 -32.59
C LYS A 109 3.61 17.52 -31.67
N LEU A 110 4.68 17.05 -31.04
CA LEU A 110 6.04 17.57 -31.16
C LEU A 110 6.96 16.89 -30.14
N LEU A 111 8.09 16.42 -30.66
CA LEU A 111 9.24 15.90 -29.94
C LEU A 111 9.69 16.85 -28.82
N THR A 112 10.09 16.29 -27.68
CA THR A 112 11.36 16.64 -27.02
C THR A 112 11.89 15.43 -26.21
N PRO A 113 13.22 15.18 -26.21
CA PRO A 113 13.84 14.14 -25.40
C PRO A 113 14.10 14.60 -23.95
N PRO A 114 14.25 13.69 -22.97
CA PRO A 114 14.75 14.06 -21.64
C PRO A 114 16.29 14.26 -21.67
N CYS A 115 16.76 15.34 -21.04
CA CYS A 115 18.18 15.69 -20.83
C CYS A 115 18.73 15.16 -19.49
N PRO A 116 20.05 15.26 -19.25
CA PRO A 116 21.21 14.83 -20.05
C PRO A 116 21.78 13.48 -19.59
#